data_AF-A0A5M6HLI8-F1
#
_entry.id   AF-A0A5M6HLI8-F1
#
_cell.length_a   1.000
_cell.length_b   1.000
_cell.length_c   1.000
_cell.angle_alpha   90.00
_cell.angle_beta   90.00
_cell.angle_gamma   90.00
#
_symmetry.space_group_name_H-M   'P 1'
#
loop_
_entity.id
_entity.type
_entity.pdbx_description
1 polymer ?
#
loop_
_entity_poly.entity_id
_entity_poly.type
_entity_poly.pdbx_seq_one_letter_code
_entity_poly.pdbx_strand_id
1 'polypeptide(L)'
;MREPNRNSVIRAINECAGDVESFINRYASGRNPKAHYLRHEGKLYPLKAIWAAAHNPSIHTRNFKTDVAIRGLSNLGFEVISDDKINNIQEMHNYDDKLDELLSANFIEGERILREVMLFKRNRELVRRAINKHGTTCVVCGFNFGDAYGDLGVDYIEVHHISPLCESDGIDFNNNVDDVTVLCANCHRMIHHKRPALTLEELRNALTSSYRRRRRVL
;
A
#
# COMPACT_ATOMS: atom_id res chain seq x y z
N MET A 1 22.63 -19.65 20.80
CA MET A 1 21.49 -19.55 19.85
C MET A 1 21.77 -18.36 18.95
N ARG A 2 21.75 -18.51 17.63
CA ARG A 2 21.95 -17.35 16.74
C ARG A 2 20.65 -16.59 16.63
N GLU A 3 20.72 -15.29 16.92
CA GLU A 3 19.57 -14.41 16.77
C GLU A 3 19.16 -14.28 15.30
N PRO A 4 17.87 -14.08 15.02
CA PRO A 4 17.38 -13.84 13.68
C PRO A 4 18.06 -12.65 13.01
N ASN A 5 18.25 -12.75 11.69
CA ASN A 5 18.65 -11.64 10.85
C ASN A 5 17.65 -11.50 9.70
N ARG A 6 17.76 -10.42 8.94
CA ARG A 6 16.81 -10.10 7.86
C ARG A 6 16.63 -11.26 6.86
N ASN A 7 17.72 -11.95 6.49
CA ASN A 7 17.66 -13.07 5.55
C ASN A 7 16.99 -14.31 6.15
N SER A 8 17.18 -14.59 7.45
CA SER A 8 16.50 -15.72 8.09
C SER A 8 15.01 -15.47 8.26
N VAL A 9 14.61 -14.21 8.49
CA VAL A 9 13.19 -13.81 8.54
C VAL A 9 12.55 -13.93 7.16
N ILE A 10 13.19 -13.47 6.08
CA ILE A 10 12.66 -13.63 4.71
C ILE A 10 12.48 -15.11 4.35
N ARG A 11 13.44 -15.97 4.71
CA ARG A 11 13.28 -17.43 4.50
C ARG A 11 12.08 -17.99 5.25
N ALA A 12 11.87 -17.57 6.50
CA ALA A 12 10.72 -18.00 7.29
C ALA A 12 9.39 -17.51 6.69
N ILE A 13 9.35 -16.29 6.13
CA ILE A 13 8.18 -15.77 5.40
C ILE A 13 7.90 -16.62 4.17
N ASN A 14 8.92 -16.95 3.38
CA ASN A 14 8.76 -17.78 2.17
C ASN A 14 8.31 -19.21 2.51
N GLU A 15 8.84 -19.81 3.58
CA GLU A 15 8.37 -21.12 4.09
C GLU A 15 6.89 -21.04 4.48
N CYS A 16 6.50 -20.02 5.25
CA CYS A 16 5.11 -19.80 5.64
C CYS A 16 4.19 -19.54 4.45
N ALA A 17 4.66 -18.84 3.42
CA ALA A 17 3.87 -18.54 2.22
C ALA A 17 3.61 -19.79 1.36
N GLY A 18 4.49 -20.79 1.41
CA GLY A 18 4.33 -22.05 0.69
C GLY A 18 3.29 -22.99 1.32
N ASP A 19 3.25 -23.05 2.65
CA ASP A 19 2.28 -23.87 3.40
C ASP A 19 2.07 -23.31 4.81
N VAL A 20 1.06 -22.45 4.96
CA VAL A 20 0.75 -21.75 6.21
C VAL A 20 0.36 -22.73 7.32
N GLU A 21 -0.41 -23.77 6.99
CA GLU A 21 -0.95 -24.70 7.98
C GLU A 21 0.15 -25.55 8.60
N SER A 22 1.00 -26.14 7.76
CA SER A 22 2.17 -26.92 8.20
C SER A 22 3.16 -26.04 8.99
N PHE A 23 3.36 -24.80 8.56
CA PHE A 23 4.24 -23.84 9.23
C PHE A 23 3.75 -23.49 10.65
N ILE A 24 2.46 -23.16 10.80
CA ILE A 24 1.88 -22.83 12.10
C ILE A 24 1.84 -24.05 13.02
N ASN A 25 1.58 -25.25 12.48
CA ASN A 25 1.68 -26.49 13.24
C ASN A 25 3.10 -26.71 13.78
N ARG A 26 4.12 -26.49 12.95
CA ARG A 26 5.53 -26.69 13.31
C ARG A 26 6.03 -25.72 14.38
N TYR A 27 5.73 -24.43 14.25
CA TYR A 27 6.34 -23.39 15.12
C TYR A 27 5.41 -22.86 16.22
N ALA A 28 4.10 -23.05 16.07
CA ALA A 28 3.07 -22.53 16.97
C ALA A 28 2.06 -23.57 17.47
N SER A 29 2.28 -24.87 17.23
CA SER A 29 1.37 -25.95 17.63
C SER A 29 -0.06 -25.73 17.11
N GLY A 30 -0.20 -25.21 15.89
CA GLY A 30 -1.51 -24.96 15.26
C GLY A 30 -2.22 -23.70 15.77
N ARG A 31 -1.59 -22.93 16.66
CA ARG A 31 -2.21 -21.73 17.24
C ARG A 31 -1.95 -20.52 16.36
N ASN A 32 -3.02 -20.00 15.78
CA ASN A 32 -2.99 -18.73 15.07
C ASN A 32 -2.66 -17.56 16.01
N PRO A 33 -1.99 -16.51 15.49
CA PRO A 33 -1.82 -15.24 16.18
C PRO A 33 -3.18 -14.64 16.57
N LYS A 34 -3.24 -13.97 17.72
CA LYS A 34 -4.48 -13.42 18.31
C LYS A 34 -4.62 -11.90 18.21
N ALA A 35 -3.54 -11.22 17.88
CA ALA A 35 -3.41 -9.79 18.13
C ALA A 35 -2.31 -9.10 17.32
N HIS A 36 -1.32 -9.82 16.81
CA HIS A 36 -0.19 -9.22 16.11
C HIS A 36 0.26 -10.07 14.93
N TYR A 37 0.51 -9.40 13.80
CA TYR A 37 0.94 -9.97 12.53
C TYR A 37 2.18 -9.25 12.03
N LEU A 38 2.98 -9.96 11.24
CA LEU A 38 4.04 -9.37 10.43
C LEU A 38 3.45 -9.02 9.05
N ARG A 39 3.57 -7.78 8.58
CA ARG A 39 3.19 -7.43 7.20
C ARG A 39 4.42 -7.50 6.30
N HIS A 40 4.29 -8.18 5.18
CA HIS A 40 5.33 -8.24 4.16
C HIS A 40 4.68 -8.38 2.77
N GLU A 41 5.07 -7.52 1.83
CA GLU A 41 4.51 -7.50 0.46
C GLU A 41 2.97 -7.48 0.43
N GLY A 42 2.36 -6.70 1.32
CA GLY A 42 0.89 -6.57 1.44
C GLY A 42 0.17 -7.76 2.07
N LYS A 43 0.88 -8.82 2.48
CA LYS A 43 0.32 -10.00 3.15
C LYS A 43 0.63 -10.02 4.64
N LEU A 44 -0.24 -10.67 5.41
CA LEU A 44 -0.10 -10.82 6.86
C LEU A 44 0.39 -12.22 7.20
N TYR A 45 1.39 -12.27 8.08
CA TYR A 45 2.04 -13.50 8.51
C TYR A 45 2.01 -13.63 10.05
N PRO A 46 1.99 -14.86 10.58
CA PRO A 46 1.95 -15.10 12.02
C PRO A 46 3.24 -14.67 12.72
N LEU A 47 3.21 -13.48 13.34
CA LEU A 47 4.38 -12.78 13.89
C LEU A 47 5.31 -13.69 14.69
N LYS A 48 4.76 -14.37 15.71
CA LYS A 48 5.58 -15.23 16.58
C LYS A 48 6.09 -16.44 15.82
N ALA A 49 5.31 -17.05 14.93
CA ALA A 49 5.76 -18.23 14.19
C ALA A 49 6.92 -17.88 13.24
N ILE A 50 6.86 -16.71 12.59
CA ILE A 50 7.98 -16.20 11.78
C ILE A 50 9.23 -15.98 12.62
N TRP A 51 9.10 -15.30 13.78
CA TRP A 51 10.23 -15.08 14.68
C TRP A 51 10.85 -16.39 15.18
N ALA A 52 10.00 -17.37 15.52
CA ALA A 52 10.39 -18.72 15.94
C ALA A 52 11.21 -19.46 14.87
N ALA A 53 10.73 -19.47 13.64
CA ALA A 53 11.38 -20.13 12.50
C ALA A 53 12.70 -19.45 12.09
N ALA A 54 12.81 -18.14 12.29
CA ALA A 54 13.99 -17.36 11.88
C ALA A 54 15.23 -17.55 12.78
N HIS A 55 15.10 -18.22 13.94
CA HIS A 55 16.24 -18.58 14.80
C HIS A 55 17.05 -19.74 14.23
N ASN A 56 18.33 -19.82 14.60
CA ASN A 56 19.16 -20.99 14.30
C ASN A 56 19.87 -21.53 15.57
N PRO A 57 19.52 -22.73 16.05
CA PRO A 57 18.40 -23.57 15.60
C PRO A 57 17.04 -22.87 15.84
N SER A 58 16.01 -23.28 15.09
CA SER A 58 14.66 -22.73 15.27
C SER A 58 14.15 -22.98 16.68
N ILE A 59 13.28 -22.08 17.16
CA ILE A 59 12.69 -22.17 18.49
C ILE A 59 11.18 -22.30 18.40
N HIS A 60 10.54 -22.65 19.51
CA HIS A 60 9.07 -22.68 19.56
C HIS A 60 8.53 -21.37 20.12
N THR A 61 7.36 -20.94 19.64
CA THR A 61 6.66 -19.70 20.08
C THR A 61 6.36 -19.60 21.57
N ARG A 62 6.46 -20.71 22.31
CA ARG A 62 6.29 -20.77 23.77
C ARG A 62 7.53 -20.32 24.54
N ASN A 63 8.68 -20.28 23.87
CA ASN A 63 9.98 -20.00 24.49
C ASN A 63 10.29 -18.49 24.56
N PHE A 64 9.40 -17.64 24.05
CA PHE A 64 9.58 -16.19 24.08
C PHE A 64 8.22 -15.48 24.13
N LYS A 65 8.25 -14.26 24.65
CA LYS A 65 7.08 -13.38 24.72
C LYS A 65 6.87 -12.64 23.40
N THR A 66 5.63 -12.24 23.12
CA THR A 66 5.27 -11.57 21.85
C THR A 66 6.08 -10.29 21.63
N ASP A 67 6.33 -9.52 22.69
CA ASP A 67 7.10 -8.28 22.67
C ASP A 67 8.55 -8.45 22.20
N VAL A 68 9.17 -9.61 22.48
CA VAL A 68 10.50 -9.97 21.96
C VAL A 68 10.46 -10.09 20.44
N ALA A 69 9.42 -10.75 19.91
CA ALA A 69 9.25 -10.89 18.46
C ALA A 69 8.92 -9.54 17.79
N ILE A 70 8.07 -8.71 18.42
CA ILE A 70 7.76 -7.37 17.92
C ILE A 70 9.04 -6.55 17.78
N ARG A 71 9.78 -6.36 18.88
CA ARG A 71 11.02 -5.57 18.87
C ARG A 71 12.06 -6.14 17.92
N GLY A 72 12.23 -7.46 17.93
CA GLY A 72 13.21 -8.14 17.09
C GLY A 72 12.94 -7.94 15.60
N LEU A 73 11.69 -8.12 15.16
CA LEU A 73 11.31 -7.94 13.76
C LEU A 73 11.34 -6.46 13.36
N SER A 74 10.85 -5.56 14.21
CA SER A 74 10.95 -4.11 13.95
C SER A 74 12.39 -3.63 13.84
N ASN A 75 13.30 -4.11 14.69
CA ASN A 75 14.73 -3.77 14.61
C ASN A 75 15.40 -4.27 13.33
N LEU A 76 14.86 -5.33 12.73
CA LEU A 76 15.30 -5.85 11.43
C LEU A 76 14.61 -5.16 10.23
N GLY A 77 13.79 -4.13 10.49
CA GLY A 77 13.10 -3.34 9.49
C GLY A 77 11.85 -4.00 8.93
N PHE A 78 11.21 -4.92 9.67
CA PHE A 78 9.91 -5.48 9.30
C PHE A 78 8.77 -4.81 10.06
N GLU A 79 7.65 -4.68 9.37
CA GLU A 79 6.45 -4.08 9.90
C GLU A 79 5.62 -5.06 10.73
N VAL A 80 5.18 -4.61 11.90
CA VAL A 80 4.32 -5.37 12.80
C VAL A 80 2.99 -4.63 13.02
N ILE A 81 1.88 -5.31 12.73
CA ILE A 81 0.51 -4.76 12.80
C ILE A 81 -0.28 -5.48 13.88
N SER A 82 -1.19 -4.77 14.56
CA SER A 82 -2.10 -5.35 15.55
C SER A 82 -3.52 -5.61 15.00
N ASP A 83 -4.24 -6.58 15.56
CA ASP A 83 -5.61 -6.96 15.16
C ASP A 83 -6.58 -5.78 15.18
N ASP A 84 -6.49 -4.90 16.18
CA ASP A 84 -7.36 -3.71 16.28
C ASP A 84 -7.22 -2.77 15.07
N LYS A 85 -6.03 -2.70 14.46
CA LYS A 85 -5.82 -1.94 13.22
C LYS A 85 -6.34 -2.69 11.99
N ILE A 86 -6.30 -4.01 12.00
CA ILE A 86 -6.76 -4.85 10.88
C ILE A 86 -8.28 -4.85 10.79
N ASN A 87 -8.96 -5.04 11.93
CA ASN A 87 -10.42 -5.07 12.00
C ASN A 87 -11.02 -3.71 11.59
N ASN A 88 -10.45 -2.59 12.07
CA ASN A 88 -10.91 -1.25 11.69
C ASN A 88 -10.78 -0.98 10.18
N ILE A 89 -9.77 -1.53 9.50
CA ILE A 89 -9.60 -1.35 8.05
C ILE A 89 -10.55 -2.28 7.28
N GLN A 90 -10.67 -3.55 7.71
CA GLN A 90 -11.51 -4.53 7.03
C GLN A 90 -13.00 -4.25 7.19
N GLU A 91 -13.46 -3.81 8.36
CA GLU A 91 -14.86 -3.47 8.61
C GLU A 91 -15.31 -2.27 7.79
N MET A 92 -14.47 -1.24 7.67
CA MET A 92 -14.75 -0.05 6.85
C MET A 92 -14.83 -0.39 5.36
N HIS A 93 -13.94 -1.25 4.87
CA HIS A 93 -13.91 -1.66 3.47
C HIS A 93 -15.07 -2.60 3.09
N ASN A 94 -15.39 -3.59 3.93
CA ASN A 94 -16.52 -4.50 3.68
C ASN A 94 -17.87 -3.77 3.73
N TYR A 95 -18.00 -2.74 4.57
CA TYR A 95 -19.21 -1.94 4.62
C TYR A 95 -19.41 -1.14 3.33
N ASP A 96 -18.33 -0.56 2.79
CA ASP A 96 -18.36 0.18 1.53
C ASP A 96 -18.72 -0.70 0.34
N ASP A 97 -18.04 -1.82 0.16
CA ASP A 97 -18.29 -2.72 -0.98
C ASP A 97 -19.73 -3.26 -0.95
N LYS A 98 -20.25 -3.57 0.24
CA LYS A 98 -21.61 -4.07 0.42
C LYS A 98 -22.67 -2.98 0.22
N LEU A 99 -22.37 -1.74 0.61
CA LEU A 99 -23.26 -0.60 0.38
C LEU A 99 -23.30 -0.22 -1.10
N ASP A 100 -22.14 -0.20 -1.77
CA ASP A 100 -22.04 0.05 -3.20
C ASP A 100 -22.76 -1.03 -4.01
N GLU A 101 -22.68 -2.30 -3.61
CA GLU A 101 -23.45 -3.40 -4.22
C GLU A 101 -24.97 -3.22 -4.04
N LEU A 102 -25.41 -2.82 -2.84
CA LEU A 102 -26.82 -2.58 -2.54
C LEU A 102 -27.41 -1.36 -3.28
N LEU A 103 -26.62 -0.29 -3.39
CA LEU A 103 -26.98 0.93 -4.12
C LEU A 103 -27.02 0.65 -5.63
N SER A 104 -26.03 -0.06 -6.15
CA SER A 104 -25.92 -0.45 -7.56
C SER A 104 -27.07 -1.38 -7.98
N ALA A 105 -27.40 -2.38 -7.16
CA ALA A 105 -28.48 -3.32 -7.43
C ALA A 105 -29.86 -2.63 -7.51
N ASN A 106 -30.03 -1.50 -6.85
CA ASN A 106 -31.30 -0.76 -6.80
C ASN A 106 -31.29 0.54 -7.60
N PHE A 107 -30.22 0.83 -8.36
CA PHE A 107 -30.01 2.08 -9.08
C PHE A 107 -30.25 3.34 -8.21
N ILE A 108 -29.92 3.25 -6.91
CA ILE A 108 -30.13 4.33 -5.97
C ILE A 108 -28.96 5.31 -6.13
N GLU A 109 -29.25 6.51 -6.62
CA GLU A 109 -28.29 7.61 -6.77
C GLU A 109 -28.70 8.81 -5.90
N GLY A 110 -27.73 9.62 -5.46
CA GLY A 110 -27.98 10.91 -4.80
C GLY A 110 -28.10 10.89 -3.28
N GLU A 111 -27.93 9.73 -2.63
CA GLU A 111 -27.91 9.64 -1.17
C GLU A 111 -26.63 10.27 -0.58
N ARG A 112 -26.80 11.22 0.35
CA ARG A 112 -25.69 11.88 1.04
C ARG A 112 -25.30 11.08 2.27
N ILE A 113 -24.21 10.33 2.15
CA ILE A 113 -23.68 9.53 3.27
C ILE A 113 -22.69 10.39 4.07
N LEU A 114 -22.93 10.54 5.37
CA LEU A 114 -21.97 11.08 6.32
C LEU A 114 -21.00 9.96 6.69
N ARG A 115 -19.76 10.04 6.19
CA ARG A 115 -18.68 9.11 6.56
C ARG A 115 -17.64 9.81 7.42
N GLU A 116 -17.19 9.12 8.47
CA GLU A 116 -15.98 9.50 9.21
C GLU A 116 -14.76 9.07 8.37
N VAL A 117 -14.25 9.99 7.55
CA VAL A 117 -13.11 9.72 6.67
C VAL A 117 -11.81 10.10 7.38
N MET A 118 -10.92 9.14 7.60
CA MET A 118 -9.52 9.40 7.96
C MET A 118 -8.80 10.04 6.75
N LEU A 119 -8.85 11.37 6.66
CA LEU A 119 -8.19 12.13 5.61
C LEU A 119 -6.72 12.34 5.94
N PHE A 120 -5.81 11.78 5.12
CA PHE A 120 -4.43 12.26 5.11
C PHE A 120 -4.44 13.73 4.64
N LYS A 121 -4.09 14.66 5.54
CA LYS A 121 -3.87 16.05 5.16
C LYS A 121 -2.72 16.11 4.15
N ARG A 122 -3.05 16.30 2.87
CA ARG A 122 -2.04 16.57 1.83
C ARG A 122 -1.42 17.94 2.13
N ASN A 123 -0.10 17.98 2.25
CA ASN A 123 0.64 19.21 2.46
C ASN A 123 0.57 20.06 1.17
N ARG A 124 -0.14 21.21 1.21
CA ARG A 124 -0.29 22.10 0.04
C ARG A 124 1.06 22.60 -0.48
N GLU A 125 2.05 22.76 0.39
CA GLU A 125 3.40 23.16 -0.01
C GLU A 125 4.13 22.03 -0.75
N LEU A 126 3.91 20.77 -0.37
CA LEU A 126 4.44 19.62 -1.12
C LEU A 126 3.86 19.57 -2.53
N VAL A 127 2.55 19.77 -2.66
CA VAL A 127 1.88 19.83 -3.97
C VAL A 127 2.47 20.95 -4.83
N ARG A 128 2.59 22.16 -4.26
CA ARG A 128 3.17 23.31 -4.97
C ARG A 128 4.61 23.07 -5.39
N ARG A 129 5.44 22.50 -4.50
CA ARG A 129 6.84 22.16 -4.82
C ARG A 129 6.95 21.05 -5.87
N ALA A 130 6.07 20.06 -5.83
CA ALA A 130 6.00 19.00 -6.83
C ALA A 130 5.64 19.55 -8.20
N ILE A 131 4.65 20.44 -8.28
CA ILE A 131 4.29 21.13 -9.52
C ILE A 131 5.45 21.99 -10.04
N ASN A 132 6.09 22.78 -9.17
CA ASN A 132 7.24 23.60 -9.57
C ASN A 132 8.42 22.76 -10.10
N LYS A 133 8.63 21.56 -9.56
CA LYS A 133 9.74 20.68 -9.93
C LYS A 133 9.44 19.83 -11.17
N HIS A 134 8.27 19.21 -11.21
CA HIS A 134 7.91 18.20 -12.21
C HIS A 134 7.00 18.76 -13.32
N GLY A 135 6.52 20.00 -13.16
CA GLY A 135 5.58 20.64 -14.07
C GLY A 135 4.16 20.10 -13.93
N THR A 136 3.35 20.38 -14.95
CA THR A 136 1.91 20.04 -15.02
C THR A 136 1.59 19.01 -16.10
N THR A 137 2.62 18.38 -16.67
CA THR A 137 2.48 17.37 -17.72
C THR A 137 2.59 15.97 -17.11
N CYS A 138 1.54 15.17 -17.27
CA CYS A 138 1.48 13.80 -16.76
C CYS A 138 2.67 12.95 -17.25
N VAL A 139 3.42 12.36 -16.32
CA VAL A 139 4.63 11.59 -16.67
C VAL A 139 4.35 10.28 -17.38
N VAL A 140 3.13 9.76 -17.31
CA VAL A 140 2.76 8.48 -17.94
C VAL A 140 2.29 8.72 -19.37
N CYS A 141 1.33 9.63 -19.53
CA CYS A 141 0.62 9.77 -20.78
C CYS A 141 0.92 11.07 -21.52
N GLY A 142 1.61 12.05 -20.90
CA GLY A 142 1.91 13.35 -21.50
C GLY A 142 0.75 14.34 -21.51
N PHE A 143 -0.29 14.14 -20.68
CA PHE A 143 -1.43 15.06 -20.61
C PHE A 143 -1.10 16.29 -19.79
N ASN A 144 -1.35 17.46 -20.37
CA ASN A 144 -1.29 18.75 -19.70
C ASN A 144 -2.67 19.39 -19.76
N PHE A 145 -3.20 19.80 -18.60
CA PHE A 145 -4.52 20.43 -18.54
C PHE A 145 -4.51 21.86 -19.06
N GLY A 146 -3.42 22.62 -18.87
CA GLY A 146 -3.27 23.96 -19.42
C GLY A 146 -3.29 23.95 -20.95
N ASP A 147 -2.57 23.02 -21.58
CA ASP A 147 -2.57 22.90 -23.04
C ASP A 147 -3.96 22.51 -23.60
N ALA A 148 -4.68 21.65 -22.88
CA ALA A 148 -5.96 21.12 -23.34
C ALA A 148 -7.17 22.02 -23.02
N TYR A 149 -7.13 22.76 -21.91
CA TYR A 149 -8.26 23.51 -21.37
C TYR A 149 -7.98 25.01 -21.15
N GLY A 150 -6.79 25.50 -21.53
CA GLY A 150 -6.39 26.88 -21.33
C GLY A 150 -6.35 27.26 -19.85
N ASP A 151 -6.84 28.46 -19.53
CA ASP A 151 -6.82 29.03 -18.18
C ASP A 151 -7.47 28.14 -17.11
N LEU A 152 -8.47 27.33 -17.49
CA LEU A 152 -9.13 26.41 -16.57
C LEU A 152 -8.20 25.30 -16.06
N GLY A 153 -7.19 24.94 -16.84
CA GLY A 153 -6.26 23.85 -16.57
C GLY A 153 -4.89 24.29 -16.03
N VAL A 154 -4.68 25.59 -15.81
CA VAL A 154 -3.41 26.12 -15.29
C VAL A 154 -3.12 25.51 -13.93
N ASP A 155 -1.89 25.02 -13.76
CA ASP A 155 -1.41 24.34 -12.54
C ASP A 155 -2.25 23.12 -12.10
N TYR A 156 -3.16 22.64 -12.95
CA TYR A 156 -4.03 21.52 -12.63
C TYR A 156 -3.35 20.20 -12.99
N ILE A 157 -2.88 19.48 -11.97
CA ILE A 157 -2.34 18.13 -12.10
C ILE A 157 -2.44 17.41 -10.74
N GLU A 158 -2.48 16.08 -10.75
CA GLU A 158 -2.56 15.29 -9.52
C GLU A 158 -1.18 14.80 -9.11
N VAL A 159 -0.80 15.09 -7.86
CA VAL A 159 0.44 14.59 -7.27
C VAL A 159 0.23 13.18 -6.74
N HIS A 160 1.06 12.26 -7.20
CA HIS A 160 1.03 10.84 -6.89
C HIS A 160 2.33 10.44 -6.19
N HIS A 161 2.24 9.73 -5.06
CA HIS A 161 3.44 9.21 -4.40
C HIS A 161 3.93 7.97 -5.15
N ILE A 162 5.19 7.96 -5.55
CA ILE A 162 5.80 6.88 -6.33
C ILE A 162 5.81 5.58 -5.51
N SER A 163 5.98 5.70 -4.19
CA SER A 163 5.65 4.65 -3.22
C SER A 163 4.30 4.99 -2.59
N PRO A 164 3.26 4.15 -2.70
CA PRO A 164 1.95 4.46 -2.15
C PRO A 164 2.02 4.72 -0.63
N LEU A 165 1.43 5.82 -0.16
CA LEU A 165 1.30 6.12 1.28
C LEU A 165 0.48 5.06 2.05
N CYS A 166 -0.25 4.19 1.35
CA CYS A 166 -0.93 3.05 1.96
C CYS A 166 -0.03 1.81 2.16
N GLU A 167 1.21 1.86 1.67
CA GLU A 167 2.27 0.84 1.85
C GLU A 167 3.44 1.34 2.72
N SER A 168 3.39 2.58 3.20
CA SER A 168 4.36 3.14 4.16
C SER A 168 3.75 3.30 5.55
N ASP A 169 4.50 2.84 6.54
CA ASP A 169 4.06 2.64 7.91
C ASP A 169 4.15 3.93 8.70
N GLY A 170 3.12 4.76 8.58
CA GLY A 170 2.95 5.95 9.40
C GLY A 170 3.18 7.26 8.66
N ILE A 171 3.06 8.34 9.43
CA ILE A 171 3.29 9.69 8.95
C ILE A 171 4.75 9.75 8.48
N ASP A 172 4.98 9.70 7.16
CA ASP A 172 6.29 10.03 6.62
C ASP A 172 6.50 11.55 6.78
N PHE A 173 7.22 11.91 7.84
CA PHE A 173 7.65 13.27 8.10
C PHE A 173 8.69 13.76 7.09
N ASN A 174 9.13 12.90 6.16
CA ASN A 174 10.13 13.15 5.14
C ASN A 174 9.61 12.99 3.71
N ASN A 175 8.31 13.22 3.45
CA ASN A 175 7.81 13.37 2.09
C ASN A 175 8.59 14.48 1.36
N ASN A 176 9.57 14.08 0.56
CA ASN A 176 10.35 14.97 -0.28
C ASN A 176 9.64 15.06 -1.64
N VAL A 177 9.89 16.15 -2.35
CA VAL A 177 9.43 16.37 -3.73
C VAL A 177 9.96 15.26 -4.67
N ASP A 178 11.01 14.56 -4.27
CA ASP A 178 11.58 13.39 -4.96
C ASP A 178 10.72 12.12 -4.87
N ASP A 179 9.89 11.97 -3.82
CA ASP A 179 9.08 10.75 -3.58
C ASP A 179 7.72 10.81 -4.28
N VAL A 180 7.46 11.90 -4.97
CA VAL A 180 6.21 12.18 -5.66
C VAL A 180 6.44 12.51 -7.12
N THR A 181 5.45 12.17 -7.94
CA THR A 181 5.38 12.47 -9.35
C THR A 181 4.04 13.12 -9.68
N VAL A 182 3.87 13.57 -10.92
CA VAL A 182 2.64 14.18 -11.42
C VAL A 182 1.92 13.31 -12.45
N LEU A 183 0.63 13.09 -12.25
CA LEU A 183 -0.26 12.31 -13.11
C LEU A 183 -1.51 13.11 -13.45
N CYS A 184 -2.10 12.87 -14.62
CA CYS A 184 -3.45 13.35 -14.88
C CYS A 184 -4.49 12.51 -14.15
N ALA A 185 -5.68 13.07 -13.91
CA ALA A 185 -6.78 12.39 -13.21
C ALA A 185 -7.07 10.97 -13.74
N ASN A 186 -7.05 10.80 -15.07
CA ASN A 186 -7.28 9.50 -15.69
C ASN A 186 -6.16 8.50 -15.39
N CYS A 187 -4.89 8.90 -15.54
CA CYS A 187 -3.77 8.01 -15.22
C CYS A 187 -3.67 7.72 -13.73
N HIS A 188 -3.96 8.70 -12.88
CA HIS A 188 -3.96 8.50 -11.44
C HIS A 188 -5.09 7.57 -10.99
N ARG A 189 -6.25 7.59 -11.66
CA ARG A 189 -7.29 6.59 -11.43
C ARG A 189 -6.88 5.21 -11.93
N MET A 190 -6.27 5.13 -13.12
CA MET A 190 -5.85 3.85 -13.71
C MET A 190 -4.72 3.16 -12.94
N ILE A 191 -3.78 3.90 -12.37
CA ILE A 191 -2.68 3.32 -11.60
C ILE A 191 -3.18 2.59 -10.34
N HIS A 192 -4.27 3.10 -9.74
CA HIS A 192 -4.92 2.54 -8.56
C HIS A 192 -6.10 1.61 -8.89
N HIS A 193 -6.34 1.29 -10.16
CA HIS A 193 -7.49 0.49 -10.58
C HIS A 193 -7.42 -0.97 -10.11
N LYS A 194 -6.23 -1.47 -9.80
CA LYS A 194 -5.99 -2.80 -9.22
C LYS A 194 -5.17 -2.67 -7.94
N ARG A 195 -5.25 -3.68 -7.07
CA ARG A 195 -4.38 -3.81 -5.88
C ARG A 195 -3.51 -5.06 -5.97
N PRO A 196 -2.19 -4.95 -5.74
CA PRO A 196 -1.42 -3.72 -5.52
C PRO A 196 -1.49 -2.75 -6.72
N ALA A 197 -1.23 -1.46 -6.46
CA ALA A 197 -1.25 -0.45 -7.51
C ALA A 197 -0.21 -0.77 -8.60
N LEU A 198 -0.50 -0.39 -9.84
CA LEU A 198 0.45 -0.56 -10.93
C LEU A 198 1.67 0.34 -10.72
N THR A 199 2.85 -0.13 -11.11
CA THR A 199 4.00 0.75 -11.25
C THR A 199 3.78 1.74 -12.40
N LEU A 200 4.50 2.87 -12.37
CA LEU A 200 4.47 3.85 -13.46
C LEU A 200 4.87 3.21 -14.81
N GLU A 201 5.78 2.25 -14.78
CA GLU A 201 6.24 1.53 -15.98
C GLU A 201 5.16 0.59 -16.52
N GLU A 202 4.51 -0.20 -15.66
CA GLU A 202 3.38 -1.04 -16.07
C GLU A 202 2.24 -0.21 -16.65
N LEU A 203 1.91 0.92 -16.01
CA LEU A 203 0.85 1.80 -16.51
C LEU A 203 1.24 2.43 -17.86
N ARG A 204 2.51 2.85 -18.01
CA ARG A 204 3.00 3.33 -19.31
C ARG A 204 2.89 2.24 -20.36
N ASN A 205 3.27 1.00 -20.05
CA ASN A 205 3.23 -0.14 -20.96
C ASN A 205 1.81 -0.55 -21.35
N ALA A 206 0.83 -0.33 -20.48
CA ALA A 206 -0.58 -0.52 -20.79
C ALA A 206 -1.16 0.50 -21.80
N LEU A 207 -0.50 1.66 -22.01
CA LEU A 207 -0.94 2.62 -23.01
C LEU A 207 -0.75 2.06 -24.43
N THR A 208 -1.84 2.09 -25.21
CA THR A 208 -1.81 1.62 -26.59
C THR A 208 -0.91 2.48 -27.48
N SER A 209 -0.30 1.85 -28.49
CA SER A 209 0.53 2.54 -29.49
C SER A 209 -0.21 3.66 -30.21
N SER A 210 -1.53 3.55 -30.40
CA SER A 210 -2.36 4.60 -30.99
C SER A 210 -2.48 5.83 -30.08
N TYR A 211 -2.63 5.61 -28.77
CA TYR A 211 -2.68 6.69 -27.78
C TYR A 211 -1.35 7.43 -27.67
N ARG A 212 -0.22 6.70 -27.71
CA ARG A 212 1.14 7.30 -27.68
C ARG A 212 1.42 8.18 -28.91
N ARG A 213 0.93 7.81 -30.10
CA ARG A 213 1.16 8.58 -31.35
C ARG A 213 0.33 9.85 -31.45
N ARG A 214 -0.91 9.86 -30.96
CA ARG A 214 -1.81 11.02 -31.05
C ARG A 214 -1.29 12.27 -30.32
N ARG A 215 -0.32 12.12 -29.42
CA ARG A 215 0.20 13.24 -28.61
C ARG A 215 1.48 13.89 -29.12
N ARG A 216 2.02 13.43 -30.25
CA ARG A 216 3.14 14.11 -30.93
C ARG A 216 2.68 15.14 -31.97
N VAL A 217 1.36 15.31 -32.14
CA VAL A 217 0.76 16.04 -33.27
C VAL A 217 -0.26 17.09 -32.81
N LEU A 218 -0.18 17.53 -31.55
CA LEU A 218 -0.85 18.73 -31.07
C LEU A 218 0.21 19.70 -30.57
#